data_AF-A0A4R3EV28-F1
#
_entry.id   AF-A0A4R3EV28-F1
#
_cell.length_a   1.000
_cell.length_b   1.000
_cell.length_c   1.000
_cell.angle_alpha   90.00
_cell.angle_beta   90.00
_cell.angle_gamma   90.00
#
_symmetry.space_group_name_H-M   'P 1'
#
loop_
_entity.id
_entity.type
_entity.pdbx_description
1 polymer ?
#
loop_
_entity_poly.entity_id
_entity_poly.type
_entity_poly.pdbx_seq_one_letter_code
_entity_poly.pdbx_strand_id
1 'polypeptide(L)'
;MTLALDQSTAKAGETVFAVHNDAMTENHEMVLVKLKSADQAMPLNKAKHRLDEKQLKSLGEVSDLKPGADGTLKVKLVPGNYMLFCNIKGHYEAGMHASLAVTE
;
A
#
# COMPACT_ATOMS: atom_id res chain seq x y z
N MET A 1 5.72 -12.81 0.73
CA MET A 1 5.59 -11.50 1.39
C MET A 1 5.93 -10.40 0.40
N THR A 2 5.13 -10.29 -0.65
CA THR A 2 5.36 -9.33 -1.73
C THR A 2 4.03 -8.65 -2.01
N LEU A 3 4.06 -7.36 -2.31
CA LEU A 3 2.93 -6.64 -2.88
C LEU A 3 3.28 -6.36 -4.34
N ALA A 4 2.49 -6.89 -5.27
CA ALA A 4 2.70 -6.71 -6.69
C ALA A 4 1.62 -5.78 -7.25
N LEU A 5 2.02 -4.86 -8.12
CA LEU A 5 1.11 -4.05 -8.92
C LEU A 5 1.10 -4.61 -10.34
N ASP A 6 -0.07 -4.64 -10.96
CA ASP A 6 -0.23 -4.87 -12.39
C ASP A 6 0.34 -3.69 -13.20
N GLN A 7 0.24 -2.48 -12.66
CA GLN A 7 0.74 -1.24 -13.23
C GLN A 7 1.49 -0.44 -12.15
N SER A 8 2.77 -0.13 -12.36
CA SER A 8 3.54 0.76 -11.48
C SER A 8 3.33 2.25 -11.80
N THR A 9 2.51 2.56 -12.80
CA THR A 9 2.17 3.92 -13.22
C THR A 9 0.66 4.06 -13.44
N ALA A 10 0.07 5.19 -13.06
CA ALA A 10 -1.34 5.50 -13.33
C ALA A 10 -1.52 6.97 -13.73
N LYS A 11 -2.60 7.29 -14.43
CA LYS A 11 -3.01 8.68 -14.65
C LYS A 11 -3.72 9.23 -13.42
N ALA A 12 -3.56 10.52 -13.18
CA ALA A 12 -4.32 11.23 -12.17
C ALA A 12 -5.82 11.18 -12.47
N GLY A 13 -6.64 11.16 -11.41
CA GLY A 13 -8.09 11.04 -11.52
C GLY A 13 -8.65 9.98 -10.57
N GLU A 14 -9.88 9.55 -10.87
CA GLU A 14 -10.51 8.45 -10.14
C GLU A 14 -9.78 7.14 -10.45
N THR A 15 -9.35 6.44 -9.39
CA THR A 15 -8.62 5.19 -9.49
C THR A 15 -9.27 4.17 -8.56
N VAL A 16 -9.40 2.95 -9.06
CA VAL A 16 -9.89 1.81 -8.30
C VAL A 16 -8.76 0.81 -8.18
N PHE A 17 -8.37 0.50 -6.95
CA PHE A 17 -7.50 -0.62 -6.66
C PHE A 17 -8.37 -1.85 -6.40
N ALA A 18 -8.27 -2.85 -7.27
CA ALA A 18 -8.75 -4.20 -6.99
C ALA A 18 -7.62 -4.98 -6.35
N VAL A 19 -7.85 -5.54 -5.16
CA VAL A 19 -6.83 -6.21 -4.37
C VAL A 19 -7.26 -7.64 -4.15
N HIS A 20 -6.35 -8.57 -4.43
CA HIS A 20 -6.52 -10.00 -4.16
C HIS A 20 -5.44 -10.46 -3.18
N ASN A 21 -5.82 -11.24 -2.16
CA ASN A 21 -4.86 -11.91 -1.31
C ASN A 21 -4.61 -13.34 -1.83
N ASP A 22 -3.51 -13.51 -2.55
CA ASP A 22 -3.09 -14.79 -3.13
C ASP A 22 -2.55 -15.79 -2.08
N ALA A 23 -2.37 -15.37 -0.82
CA ALA A 23 -1.87 -16.25 0.23
C ALA A 23 -2.89 -17.34 0.59
N MET A 24 -2.39 -18.54 0.91
CA MET A 24 -3.23 -19.67 1.34
C MET A 24 -3.63 -19.62 2.81
N THR A 25 -2.84 -18.94 3.66
CA THR A 25 -2.98 -19.02 5.12
C THR A 25 -2.84 -17.69 5.86
N GLU A 26 -2.23 -16.68 5.23
CA GLU A 26 -1.93 -15.40 5.86
C GLU A 26 -2.97 -14.35 5.50
N ASN A 27 -3.35 -13.52 6.48
CA ASN A 27 -4.13 -12.32 6.22
C ASN A 27 -3.19 -11.21 5.73
N HIS A 28 -3.70 -10.36 4.84
CA HIS A 28 -2.98 -9.21 4.32
C HIS A 28 -3.84 -7.96 4.34
N GLU A 29 -3.19 -6.82 4.17
CA GLU A 29 -3.85 -5.55 3.94
C GLU A 29 -3.08 -4.76 2.88
N MET A 30 -3.75 -3.80 2.28
CA MET A 30 -3.14 -2.83 1.39
C MET A 30 -3.45 -1.43 1.92
N VAL A 31 -2.43 -0.69 2.33
CA VAL A 31 -2.52 0.72 2.74
C VAL A 31 -1.90 1.56 1.64
N LEU A 32 -2.59 2.61 1.22
CA LEU A 32 -2.10 3.56 0.21
C LEU A 32 -1.72 4.88 0.87
N VAL A 33 -0.48 5.32 0.68
CA VAL A 33 -0.02 6.64 1.14
C VAL A 33 0.56 7.46 0.00
N LYS A 34 0.35 8.79 0.04
CA LYS A 34 1.08 9.71 -0.82
C LYS A 34 2.42 10.08 -0.19
N LEU A 35 3.49 9.99 -0.97
CA LEU A 35 4.83 10.40 -0.57
C LEU A 35 5.08 11.88 -0.88
N LYS A 36 5.91 12.52 -0.06
CA LYS A 36 6.44 13.87 -0.27
C LYS A 36 7.48 13.90 -1.41
N SER A 37 8.23 12.81 -1.57
CA SER A 37 9.22 12.56 -2.62
C SER A 37 9.35 11.04 -2.83
N ALA A 38 9.91 10.61 -3.96
CA ALA A 38 10.11 9.18 -4.23
C ALA A 38 10.99 8.50 -3.17
N ASP A 39 12.00 9.22 -2.66
CA ASP A 39 12.95 8.72 -1.65
C ASP A 39 12.51 9.04 -0.20
N GLN A 40 11.24 9.35 0.04
CA GLN A 40 10.76 9.60 1.39
C GLN A 40 11.04 8.38 2.28
N ALA A 41 11.79 8.59 3.37
CA ALA A 41 11.98 7.56 4.39
C ALA A 41 10.63 7.19 5.05
N MET A 42 10.33 5.90 5.07
CA MET A 42 9.13 5.39 5.72
C MET A 42 9.35 5.30 7.24
N PRO A 43 8.43 5.82 8.07
CA PRO A 43 8.61 5.94 9.52
C PRO A 43 8.39 4.59 10.22
N LEU A 44 9.35 3.67 10.07
CA LEU A 44 9.30 2.35 10.68
C LEU A 44 9.47 2.44 12.19
N ASN A 45 8.47 1.94 12.93
CA ASN A 45 8.56 1.72 14.36
C ASN A 45 9.14 0.31 14.61
N LYS A 46 10.45 0.24 14.88
CA LYS A 46 11.17 -1.02 15.14
C LYS A 46 10.64 -1.80 16.35
N ALA A 47 10.06 -1.14 17.35
CA ALA A 47 9.50 -1.84 18.51
C ALA A 47 8.17 -2.54 18.16
N LYS A 48 7.42 -1.98 17.21
CA LYS A 48 6.13 -2.53 16.75
C LYS A 48 6.25 -3.37 15.48
N HIS A 49 7.37 -3.28 14.76
CA HIS A 49 7.57 -3.87 13.43
C HIS A 49 6.48 -3.42 12.44
N ARG A 50 6.13 -2.14 12.47
CA ARG A 50 5.09 -1.52 11.64
C ARG A 50 5.50 -0.09 11.29
N LEU A 51 4.99 0.42 10.17
CA LEU A 51 5.06 1.84 9.86
C LEU A 51 4.13 2.63 10.78
N ASP A 52 4.60 3.78 11.25
CA ASP A 52 3.79 4.73 11.99
C ASP A 52 2.91 5.53 11.03
N GLU A 53 1.71 5.00 10.77
CA GLU A 53 0.75 5.59 9.84
C GLU A 53 0.31 7.01 10.25
N LYS A 54 0.45 7.39 11.53
CA LYS A 54 0.16 8.77 11.97
C LYS A 54 1.10 9.80 11.37
N GLN A 55 2.29 9.36 10.96
CA GLN A 55 3.29 10.19 10.29
C GLN A 55 3.14 10.14 8.75
N LEU A 56 2.22 9.31 8.25
CA LEU A 56 1.95 9.14 6.83
C LEU A 56 0.59 9.77 6.47
N LYS A 57 0.46 10.21 5.22
CA LYS A 57 -0.83 10.65 4.67
C LYS A 57 -1.49 9.47 3.98
N SER A 58 -2.13 8.60 4.78
CA SER A 58 -2.96 7.51 4.24
C SER A 58 -4.15 8.09 3.48
N LEU A 59 -4.41 7.50 2.32
CA LEU A 59 -5.53 7.82 1.44
C LEU A 59 -6.60 6.74 1.45
N GLY A 60 -6.42 5.72 2.29
CA GLY A 60 -7.32 4.58 2.43
C GLY A 60 -6.57 3.28 2.43
N GLU A 61 -7.32 2.23 2.73
CA GLU A 61 -6.81 0.88 2.85
C GLU A 61 -7.86 -0.16 2.46
N VAL A 62 -7.38 -1.38 2.24
CA VAL A 62 -8.18 -2.59 2.21
C VAL A 62 -7.64 -3.50 3.31
N SER A 63 -8.32 -3.53 4.44
CA SER A 63 -7.87 -4.20 5.68
C SER A 63 -8.45 -5.61 5.83
N ASP A 64 -7.78 -6.43 6.65
CA ASP A 64 -8.19 -7.80 7.00
C ASP A 64 -8.58 -8.69 5.80
N LEU A 65 -7.80 -8.62 4.72
CA LEU A 65 -7.97 -9.49 3.57
C LEU A 65 -7.55 -10.91 3.95
N LYS A 66 -8.53 -11.78 4.15
CA LYS A 66 -8.31 -13.21 4.41
C LYS A 66 -7.68 -13.91 3.19
N PRO A 67 -7.08 -15.09 3.38
CA PRO A 67 -6.64 -15.95 2.29
C PRO A 67 -7.67 -16.11 1.17
N GLY A 68 -7.27 -15.84 -0.07
CA GLY A 68 -8.11 -15.93 -1.27
C GLY A 68 -9.21 -14.87 -1.38
N ALA A 69 -9.28 -13.89 -0.47
CA ALA A 69 -10.29 -12.86 -0.49
C ALA A 69 -9.90 -11.67 -1.40
N ASP A 70 -10.93 -11.00 -1.89
CA ASP A 70 -10.82 -9.76 -2.67
C ASP A 70 -11.30 -8.55 -1.89
N GLY A 71 -10.79 -7.38 -2.26
CA GLY A 71 -11.30 -6.10 -1.77
C GLY A 71 -11.04 -4.97 -2.77
N THR A 72 -11.61 -3.80 -2.48
CA THR A 72 -11.46 -2.65 -3.36
C THR A 72 -11.23 -1.36 -2.58
N LEU A 73 -10.37 -0.49 -3.11
CA LEU A 73 -10.20 0.88 -2.64
C LEU A 73 -10.45 1.84 -3.81
N LYS A 74 -11.42 2.75 -3.64
CA LYS A 74 -11.70 3.83 -4.58
C LYS A 74 -11.13 5.12 -4.04
N VAL A 75 -10.28 5.78 -4.84
CA VAL A 75 -9.59 6.99 -4.41
C VAL A 75 -9.37 7.91 -5.61
N LYS A 76 -9.34 9.22 -5.37
CA LYS A 76 -8.92 10.20 -6.38
C LYS A 76 -7.44 10.49 -6.22
N LEU A 77 -6.63 10.09 -7.20
CA LEU A 77 -5.20 10.34 -7.24
C LEU A 77 -4.91 11.66 -7.95
N VAL A 78 -3.83 12.31 -7.52
CA VAL A 78 -3.25 13.49 -8.15
C VAL A 78 -1.80 13.15 -8.53
N PRO A 79 -1.16 13.89 -9.45
CA PRO A 79 0.23 13.59 -9.81
C PRO A 79 1.16 13.52 -8.59
N GLY A 80 2.10 12.58 -8.62
CA GLY A 80 3.08 12.36 -7.56
C GLY A 80 3.45 10.89 -7.33
N ASN A 81 4.22 10.66 -6.27
CA ASN A 81 4.70 9.32 -5.88
C ASN A 81 3.88 8.78 -4.71
N TYR A 82 3.60 7.47 -4.76
CA TYR A 82 2.77 6.77 -3.80
C TYR A 82 3.45 5.48 -3.38
N MET A 83 3.15 5.03 -2.17
CA MET A 83 3.56 3.74 -1.66
C MET A 83 2.32 2.95 -1.25
N LEU A 84 2.25 1.71 -1.73
CA LEU A 84 1.34 0.69 -1.26
C LEU A 84 2.11 -0.25 -0.35
N PHE A 85 1.53 -0.64 0.79
CA PHE A 85 2.19 -1.58 1.69
C PHE A 85 1.20 -2.35 2.56
N CYS A 86 1.65 -3.47 3.11
CA CYS A 86 0.96 -4.18 4.18
C CYS A 86 1.60 -3.78 5.51
N ASN A 87 0.80 -3.28 6.46
CA ASN A 87 1.28 -2.81 7.76
C ASN A 87 1.08 -3.82 8.89
N ILE A 88 0.72 -5.06 8.56
CA ILE A 88 0.77 -6.17 9.51
C ILE A 88 2.21 -6.34 9.98
N LYS A 89 2.35 -6.72 11.26
CA LYS A 89 3.64 -6.80 11.97
C LYS A 89 4.69 -7.55 11.12
N GLY A 90 5.75 -6.86 10.73
CA GLY A 90 6.88 -7.42 9.97
C GLY A 90 6.66 -7.56 8.46
N HIS A 91 5.45 -7.34 7.94
CA HIS A 91 5.14 -7.56 6.51
C HIS A 91 5.86 -6.53 5.64
N TYR A 92 5.81 -5.25 6.02
CA TYR A 92 6.57 -4.19 5.34
C TYR A 92 8.08 -4.49 5.34
N GLU A 93 8.66 -4.85 6.48
CA GLU A 93 10.09 -5.18 6.60
C GLU A 93 10.48 -6.41 5.79
N ALA A 94 9.55 -7.35 5.57
CA ALA A 94 9.73 -8.51 4.71
C ALA A 94 9.60 -8.20 3.20
N GLY A 95 9.39 -6.94 2.83
CA GLY A 95 9.30 -6.48 1.43
C GLY A 95 7.88 -6.34 0.87
N MET A 96 6.85 -6.39 1.72
CA MET A 96 5.45 -6.28 1.27
C MET A 96 5.04 -4.82 1.04
N HIS A 97 5.66 -4.20 0.04
CA HIS A 97 5.39 -2.84 -0.40
C HIS A 97 5.66 -2.67 -1.91
N ALA A 98 4.99 -1.72 -2.55
CA ALA A 98 5.20 -1.36 -3.95
C ALA A 98 5.04 0.15 -4.18
N SER A 99 5.81 0.69 -5.11
CA SER A 99 5.75 2.10 -5.49
C SER A 99 4.85 2.30 -6.69
N LEU A 100 4.04 3.35 -6.65
CA LEU A 100 3.16 3.77 -7.74
C LEU A 100 3.47 5.23 -8.11
N ALA A 101 3.75 5.47 -9.38
CA ALA A 101 3.90 6.82 -9.92
C ALA A 101 2.59 7.28 -10.59
N VAL A 102 2.08 8.44 -10.21
CA VAL A 102 0.88 9.03 -10.82
C VAL A 102 1.30 10.20 -11.68
N THR A 103 0.97 10.15 -12.96
CA THR A 103 1.26 11.18 -13.96
C THR A 103 -0.01 11.92 -14.38
N GLU A 104 0.13 12.97 -15.19
CA GLU A 104 -1.00 13.66 -15.82
C GLU A 104 -1.71 12.82 -16.90
#